data_AF-A0A7S4GPU5-F1
#
_entry.id   AF-A0A7S4GPU5-F1
#
_cell.length_a   1.000
_cell.length_b   1.000
_cell.length_c   1.000
_cell.angle_alpha   90.00
_cell.angle_beta   90.00
_cell.angle_gamma   90.00
#
_symmetry.space_group_name_H-M   'P 1'
#
loop_
_entity.id
_entity.type
_entity.pdbx_description
1 polymer ?
#
loop_
_entity_poly.entity_id
_entity_poly.type
_entity_poly.pdbx_seq_one_letter_code
_entity_poly.pdbx_strand_id
1 'polypeptide(L)'
;AGPRAIARPRAAALPLLRRQPPVSRGVRFQTTLGQKIAQNRRFHFLNYMSGLIPALLLYLWYDFKYTKQEDHAGPPSRDEVLEILASGGGIVDAEGKPVDIKEAAEGKTLGLYFSALWCPPCRQFSPLLRYFYEVANHDRSSIEIVFISCDLNKEQHTQYVRAAHDKWLHVPYEQQDLQRMLKKLYHCWAGPKDAEELGRDGHKSGIPCLVLISPGEQTEVDGVEYVRRWHMQALHERAMRAQQNPGPQK
;
A
#
# COMPACT_ATOMS: atom_id res chain seq x y z
N ALA A 1 26.49 -15.17 -68.98
CA ALA A 1 27.86 -15.55 -69.40
C ALA A 1 28.80 -15.05 -68.31
N GLY A 2 29.60 -15.83 -67.61
CA GLY A 2 30.06 -17.20 -67.75
C GLY A 2 30.85 -17.53 -66.46
N PRO A 3 31.36 -18.75 -66.31
CA PRO A 3 31.09 -19.53 -65.10
C PRO A 3 32.35 -20.11 -64.44
N ARG A 4 32.13 -21.02 -63.47
CA ARG A 4 33.03 -22.14 -63.07
C ARG A 4 34.28 -21.76 -62.26
N ALA A 5 34.87 -22.60 -61.42
CA ALA A 5 34.57 -23.91 -60.84
C ALA A 5 35.63 -24.15 -59.74
N ILE A 6 35.26 -24.74 -58.61
CA ILE A 6 35.69 -26.06 -58.11
C ILE A 6 37.15 -26.44 -58.43
N ALA A 7 37.98 -26.62 -57.39
CA ALA A 7 38.93 -27.73 -57.26
C ALA A 7 39.63 -27.78 -55.88
N ARG A 8 39.32 -28.83 -55.08
CA ARG A 8 40.31 -29.58 -54.25
C ARG A 8 41.18 -30.44 -55.22
N PRO A 9 42.31 -31.13 -54.87
CA PRO A 9 42.60 -31.83 -53.60
C PRO A 9 44.10 -32.13 -53.25
N ARG A 10 44.30 -33.05 -52.27
CA ARG A 10 45.44 -33.97 -52.00
C ARG A 10 46.73 -33.40 -51.35
N ALA A 11 47.15 -33.81 -50.15
CA ALA A 11 47.54 -35.13 -49.59
C ALA A 11 49.07 -35.39 -49.66
N ALA A 12 49.72 -35.54 -48.50
CA ALA A 12 51.01 -36.21 -48.27
C ALA A 12 50.96 -36.71 -46.79
N ALA A 13 50.82 -38.00 -46.49
CA ALA A 13 51.76 -39.12 -46.60
C ALA A 13 52.84 -39.16 -45.49
N LEU A 14 52.85 -40.28 -44.74
CA LEU A 14 53.65 -40.66 -43.57
C LEU A 14 55.18 -40.78 -43.84
N PRO A 15 56.00 -41.03 -42.79
CA PRO A 15 56.54 -42.39 -42.59
C PRO A 15 56.59 -42.85 -41.11
N LEU A 16 56.15 -44.09 -40.79
CA LEU A 16 56.96 -45.31 -40.51
C LEU A 16 57.75 -45.25 -39.18
N LEU A 17 57.50 -46.08 -38.17
CA LEU A 17 57.91 -47.49 -37.94
C LEU A 17 57.68 -47.69 -36.41
N ARG A 18 57.43 -48.84 -35.76
CA ARG A 18 57.76 -50.26 -35.98
C ARG A 18 56.90 -51.06 -34.98
N ARG A 19 56.48 -52.27 -35.36
CA ARG A 19 55.80 -53.23 -34.47
C ARG A 19 56.79 -54.05 -33.61
N GLN A 20 56.22 -54.65 -32.57
CA GLN A 20 56.53 -55.95 -31.90
C GLN A 20 57.13 -55.87 -30.46
N PRO A 21 56.97 -56.91 -29.60
CA PRO A 21 55.84 -57.05 -28.68
C PRO A 21 56.33 -57.51 -27.26
N PRO A 22 55.57 -58.32 -26.48
CA PRO A 22 55.27 -58.07 -25.07
C PRO A 22 56.34 -58.57 -24.08
N VAL A 23 56.21 -58.31 -22.77
CA VAL A 23 56.53 -59.27 -21.69
C VAL A 23 56.12 -58.74 -20.29
N SER A 24 55.54 -59.70 -19.54
CA SER A 24 55.40 -59.88 -18.08
C SER A 24 54.56 -58.97 -17.17
N ARG A 25 53.69 -59.67 -16.42
CA ARG A 25 52.97 -59.30 -15.20
C ARG A 25 53.94 -58.90 -14.08
N GLY A 26 53.53 -57.96 -13.23
CA GLY A 26 54.02 -57.90 -11.86
C GLY A 26 53.88 -56.54 -11.14
N VAL A 27 53.00 -56.53 -10.14
CA VAL A 27 53.08 -55.76 -8.89
C VAL A 27 52.51 -54.31 -8.87
N ARG A 28 51.66 -54.14 -7.87
CA ARG A 28 50.83 -53.01 -7.45
C ARG A 28 51.65 -52.10 -6.52
N PHE A 29 51.72 -50.79 -6.75
CA PHE A 29 51.87 -49.79 -5.67
C PHE A 29 51.32 -48.40 -6.08
N GLN A 30 50.42 -47.90 -5.23
CA GLN A 30 49.98 -46.50 -5.06
C GLN A 30 51.21 -45.58 -4.89
N THR A 31 51.27 -44.28 -5.18
CA THR A 31 50.36 -43.13 -5.15
C THR A 31 51.21 -41.91 -5.57
N THR A 32 50.61 -40.88 -6.22
CA THR A 32 50.99 -39.42 -6.19
C THR A 32 50.48 -38.61 -7.41
N LEU A 33 49.54 -39.17 -8.18
CA LEU A 33 48.70 -38.51 -9.20
C LEU A 33 47.74 -37.42 -8.70
N GLY A 34 46.93 -37.84 -7.71
CA GLY A 34 45.63 -37.22 -7.40
C GLY A 34 45.63 -36.14 -6.32
N GLN A 35 46.74 -35.93 -5.60
CA GLN A 35 46.78 -34.97 -4.50
C GLN A 35 46.96 -33.50 -4.95
N LYS A 36 47.58 -33.25 -6.12
CA LYS A 36 47.82 -31.86 -6.60
C LYS A 36 46.64 -31.22 -7.31
N ILE A 37 45.69 -31.98 -7.86
CA ILE A 37 44.50 -31.42 -8.55
C ILE A 37 43.38 -31.10 -7.54
N ALA A 38 43.31 -31.82 -6.41
CA ALA A 38 42.31 -31.57 -5.37
C ALA A 38 42.59 -30.30 -4.54
N GLN A 39 43.86 -29.94 -4.32
CA GLN A 39 44.22 -28.73 -3.56
C GLN A 39 43.90 -27.43 -4.32
N ASN A 40 44.12 -27.40 -5.65
CA ASN A 40 43.92 -26.18 -6.44
C ASN A 40 42.43 -25.85 -6.70
N ARG A 41 41.55 -26.85 -6.80
CA ARG A 41 40.09 -26.62 -6.89
C ARG A 41 39.48 -26.20 -5.55
N ARG A 42 40.02 -26.67 -4.42
CA ARG A 42 39.62 -26.17 -3.09
C ARG A 42 39.99 -24.70 -2.91
N PHE A 43 41.17 -24.27 -3.34
CA PHE A 43 41.58 -22.86 -3.23
C PHE A 43 40.69 -21.89 -4.03
N HIS A 44 40.32 -22.25 -5.27
CA HIS A 44 39.38 -21.45 -6.05
C HIS A 44 37.95 -21.46 -5.50
N PHE A 45 37.49 -22.59 -4.95
CA PHE A 45 36.17 -22.67 -4.31
C PHE A 45 36.11 -21.88 -2.99
N LEU A 46 37.17 -21.93 -2.18
CA LEU A 46 37.28 -21.15 -0.94
C LEU A 46 37.34 -19.63 -1.20
N ASN A 47 38.02 -19.18 -2.25
CA ASN A 47 38.05 -17.76 -2.63
C ASN A 47 36.74 -17.26 -3.30
N TYR A 48 35.97 -18.15 -3.92
CA TYR A 48 34.66 -17.78 -4.49
C TYR A 48 33.57 -17.76 -3.41
N MET A 49 33.66 -18.67 -2.42
CA MET A 49 32.76 -18.72 -1.27
C MET A 49 33.07 -17.60 -0.25
N SER A 50 34.29 -17.07 -0.19
CA SER A 50 34.66 -15.95 0.69
C SER A 50 34.11 -14.60 0.27
N GLY A 51 33.69 -14.43 -0.99
CA GLY A 51 33.01 -13.21 -1.48
C GLY A 51 31.49 -13.28 -1.43
N LEU A 52 30.93 -14.49 -1.58
CA LEU A 52 29.48 -14.72 -1.50
C LEU A 52 28.96 -14.70 -0.07
N ILE A 53 29.74 -15.16 0.91
CA ILE A 53 29.30 -15.14 2.32
C ILE A 53 29.16 -13.70 2.85
N PRO A 54 30.11 -12.76 2.64
CA PRO A 54 29.92 -11.36 3.03
C PRO A 54 28.82 -10.66 2.23
N ALA A 55 28.65 -10.93 0.94
CA ALA A 55 27.58 -10.33 0.14
C ALA A 55 26.20 -10.88 0.52
N LEU A 56 26.08 -12.17 0.84
CA LEU A 56 24.86 -12.78 1.36
C LEU A 56 24.63 -12.36 2.81
N LEU A 57 25.66 -12.19 3.64
CA LEU A 57 25.51 -11.65 4.99
C LEU A 57 25.19 -10.15 4.95
N LEU A 58 25.70 -9.39 3.99
CA LEU A 58 25.33 -8.00 3.77
C LEU A 58 23.93 -7.91 3.18
N TYR A 59 23.55 -8.82 2.28
CA TYR A 59 22.19 -8.93 1.75
C TYR A 59 21.24 -9.37 2.85
N LEU A 60 21.57 -10.38 3.66
CA LEU A 60 20.78 -10.84 4.79
C LEU A 60 20.82 -9.86 5.96
N TRP A 61 21.88 -9.05 6.13
CA TRP A 61 21.92 -7.97 7.11
C TRP A 61 21.13 -6.77 6.62
N TYR A 62 21.18 -6.46 5.32
CA TYR A 62 20.39 -5.44 4.66
C TYR A 62 18.92 -5.85 4.67
N ASP A 63 18.59 -7.05 4.23
CA ASP A 63 17.28 -7.72 4.31
C ASP A 63 16.86 -7.81 5.79
N PHE A 64 17.66 -8.25 6.75
CA PHE A 64 17.30 -8.25 8.19
C PHE A 64 17.10 -6.84 8.77
N LYS A 65 17.83 -5.83 8.29
CA LYS A 65 17.67 -4.42 8.66
C LYS A 65 16.48 -3.75 7.96
N TYR A 66 16.11 -4.19 6.75
CA TYR A 66 15.09 -3.57 5.89
C TYR A 66 13.80 -4.38 5.73
N THR A 67 13.76 -5.64 6.17
CA THR A 67 12.53 -6.47 6.26
C THR A 67 11.86 -6.37 7.62
N LYS A 68 12.36 -5.49 8.50
CA LYS A 68 11.75 -5.18 9.79
C LYS A 68 11.40 -3.70 9.94
N GLN A 69 10.63 -3.21 8.97
CA GLN A 69 9.72 -2.08 9.20
C GLN A 69 8.43 -2.28 8.40
N GLU A 70 7.85 -3.47 8.52
CA GLU A 70 6.40 -3.58 8.47
C GLU A 70 5.95 -3.54 9.93
N ASP A 71 5.46 -2.37 10.36
CA ASP A 71 4.65 -2.24 11.56
C ASP A 71 3.40 -3.09 11.34
N HIS A 72 3.49 -4.40 11.55
CA HIS A 72 2.37 -5.34 11.49
C HIS A 72 1.39 -5.19 12.68
N ALA A 73 1.26 -3.98 13.23
CA ALA A 73 0.04 -3.64 13.93
C ALA A 73 -1.04 -3.53 12.84
N GLY A 74 -2.12 -4.28 12.96
CA GLY A 74 -3.31 -4.02 12.15
C GLY A 74 -3.76 -2.54 12.30
N PRO A 75 -4.71 -2.06 11.48
CA PRO A 75 -5.27 -0.73 11.71
C PRO A 75 -5.67 -0.60 13.19
N PRO A 76 -5.40 0.56 13.81
CA PRO A 76 -5.64 0.75 15.23
C PRO A 76 -7.11 0.45 15.57
N SER A 77 -7.33 -0.04 16.79
CA SER A 77 -8.68 -0.20 17.32
C SER A 77 -9.39 1.15 17.42
N ARG A 78 -10.73 1.12 17.42
CA ARG A 78 -11.54 2.32 17.56
C ARG A 78 -11.16 3.16 18.78
N ASP A 79 -10.90 2.51 19.91
CA ASP A 79 -10.60 3.21 21.16
C ASP A 79 -9.21 3.87 21.12
N GLU A 80 -8.23 3.24 20.48
CA GLU A 80 -6.93 3.87 20.22
C GLU A 80 -7.07 5.09 19.30
N VAL A 81 -7.92 5.02 18.28
CA VAL A 81 -8.18 6.16 17.39
C VAL A 81 -8.84 7.31 18.15
N LEU A 82 -9.81 7.02 19.00
CA LEU A 82 -10.45 8.04 19.84
C LEU A 82 -9.43 8.67 20.81
N GLU A 83 -8.50 7.89 21.36
CA GLU A 83 -7.42 8.41 22.19
C GLU A 83 -6.45 9.30 21.41
N ILE A 84 -6.08 8.90 20.19
CA ILE A 84 -5.24 9.70 19.28
C ILE A 84 -5.92 11.03 18.95
N LEU A 85 -7.22 11.01 18.61
CA LEU A 85 -7.98 12.21 18.31
C LEU A 85 -8.15 13.12 19.53
N ALA A 86 -8.38 12.55 20.71
CA ALA A 86 -8.55 13.30 21.95
C ALA A 86 -7.22 13.96 22.41
N SER A 87 -6.10 13.24 22.28
CA SER A 87 -4.77 13.73 22.70
C SER A 87 -4.10 14.64 21.68
N GLY A 88 -4.45 14.53 20.40
CA GLY A 88 -3.79 15.22 19.28
C GLY A 88 -4.13 16.71 19.11
N GLY A 89 -4.49 17.40 20.19
CA GLY A 89 -4.71 18.85 20.18
C GLY A 89 -6.15 19.30 19.92
N GLY A 90 -7.11 18.39 20.10
CA GLY A 90 -8.54 18.69 20.15
C GLY A 90 -9.26 18.56 18.81
N ILE A 91 -10.53 18.15 18.89
CA ILE A 91 -11.48 18.09 17.78
C ILE A 91 -12.46 19.25 17.94
N VAL A 92 -12.89 19.83 16.83
CA VAL A 92 -13.86 20.93 16.82
C VAL A 92 -15.07 20.61 15.96
N ASP A 93 -16.19 21.26 16.23
CA ASP A 93 -17.36 21.26 15.34
C ASP A 93 -17.16 22.21 14.14
N ALA A 94 -18.17 22.30 13.27
CA ALA A 94 -18.14 23.13 12.07
C ALA A 94 -17.96 24.63 12.36
N GLU A 95 -18.34 25.08 13.56
CA GLU A 95 -18.18 26.44 14.06
C GLU A 95 -16.80 26.68 14.69
N GLY A 96 -15.99 25.63 14.86
CA GLY A 96 -14.66 25.69 15.48
C GLY A 96 -14.70 25.63 17.02
N LYS A 97 -15.82 25.23 17.62
CA LYS A 97 -15.92 25.03 19.06
C LYS A 97 -15.33 23.66 19.43
N PRO A 98 -14.52 23.57 20.51
CA PRO A 98 -13.98 22.29 20.98
C PRO A 98 -15.09 21.29 21.35
N VAL A 99 -14.89 20.04 20.96
CA VAL A 99 -15.78 18.91 21.23
C VAL A 99 -14.97 17.75 21.81
N ASP A 100 -15.50 17.09 22.84
CA ASP A 100 -14.96 15.81 23.30
C ASP A 100 -15.36 14.71 22.32
N ILE A 101 -14.38 14.19 21.59
CA ILE A 101 -14.59 13.16 20.58
C ILE A 101 -15.10 11.84 21.17
N LYS A 102 -14.77 11.52 22.42
CA LYS A 102 -15.20 10.27 23.06
C LYS A 102 -16.69 10.30 23.35
N GLU A 103 -17.18 11.43 23.86
CA GLU A 103 -18.61 11.68 24.09
C GLU A 103 -19.34 11.77 22.74
N ALA A 104 -18.82 12.57 21.80
CA ALA A 104 -19.48 12.78 20.52
C ALA A 104 -19.62 11.50 19.69
N ALA A 105 -18.65 10.58 19.77
CA ALA A 105 -18.67 9.32 19.04
C ALA A 105 -19.23 8.14 19.85
N GLU A 106 -19.70 8.32 21.09
CA GLU A 106 -20.13 7.23 21.97
C GLU A 106 -21.23 6.37 21.33
N GLY A 107 -21.00 5.06 21.23
CA GLY A 107 -21.93 4.11 20.61
C GLY A 107 -22.13 4.27 19.09
N LYS A 108 -21.47 5.24 18.46
CA LYS A 108 -21.56 5.51 17.01
C LYS A 108 -20.41 4.86 16.24
N THR A 109 -20.67 4.57 14.97
CA THR A 109 -19.61 4.33 13.98
C THR A 109 -18.85 5.63 13.77
N LEU A 110 -17.51 5.56 13.81
CA LEU A 110 -16.64 6.70 13.53
C LEU A 110 -16.24 6.69 12.05
N GLY A 111 -16.47 7.79 11.34
CA GLY A 111 -16.05 8.00 9.96
C GLY A 111 -14.90 8.99 9.87
N LEU A 112 -13.70 8.53 9.48
CA LEU A 112 -12.57 9.41 9.20
C LEU A 112 -12.57 9.79 7.72
N TYR A 113 -12.87 11.06 7.42
CA TYR A 113 -13.03 11.54 6.06
C TYR A 113 -11.82 12.38 5.63
N PHE A 114 -11.01 11.83 4.73
CA PHE A 114 -9.83 12.48 4.16
C PHE A 114 -10.19 13.12 2.82
N SER A 115 -10.11 14.44 2.75
CA SER A 115 -10.57 15.18 1.58
C SER A 115 -9.94 16.57 1.48
N ALA A 116 -10.06 17.20 0.31
CA ALA A 116 -9.63 18.58 0.07
C ALA A 116 -10.59 19.35 -0.84
N LEU A 117 -10.62 20.67 -0.70
CA LEU A 117 -11.39 21.57 -1.56
C LEU A 117 -10.95 21.51 -3.02
N TRP A 118 -9.63 21.52 -3.25
CA TRP A 118 -9.05 21.57 -4.59
C TRP A 118 -9.33 20.30 -5.39
N CYS A 119 -9.64 19.19 -4.72
CA CYS A 119 -9.89 17.87 -5.30
C CYS A 119 -11.30 17.75 -5.93
N PRO A 120 -11.43 17.60 -7.26
CA PRO A 120 -12.74 17.46 -7.91
C PRO A 120 -13.59 16.25 -7.48
N PRO A 121 -13.06 15.01 -7.41
CA PRO A 121 -13.87 13.86 -6.98
C PRO A 121 -14.32 13.99 -5.52
N CYS A 122 -13.55 14.69 -4.70
CA CYS A 122 -13.90 15.01 -3.33
C CYS A 122 -15.16 15.87 -3.26
N ARG A 123 -15.18 17.01 -3.99
CA ARG A 123 -16.34 17.91 -4.04
C ARG A 123 -17.61 17.27 -4.58
N GLN A 124 -17.48 16.24 -5.44
CA GLN A 124 -18.62 15.46 -5.92
C GLN A 124 -19.15 14.48 -4.87
N PHE A 125 -18.26 13.96 -4.01
CA PHE A 125 -18.61 12.99 -2.98
C PHE A 125 -19.19 13.62 -1.71
N SER A 126 -18.71 14.81 -1.28
CA SER A 126 -19.19 15.44 -0.04
C SER A 126 -20.71 15.63 0.04
N PRO A 127 -21.41 16.06 -1.03
CA PRO A 127 -22.88 16.15 -1.01
C PRO A 127 -23.56 14.79 -0.80
N LEU A 128 -23.00 13.73 -1.40
CA LEU A 128 -23.52 12.38 -1.22
C LEU A 128 -23.30 11.88 0.22
N LEU A 129 -22.10 12.12 0.77
CA LEU A 129 -21.78 11.78 2.15
C LEU A 129 -22.67 12.53 3.15
N ARG A 130 -22.99 13.80 2.88
CA ARG A 130 -23.93 14.58 3.69
C ARG A 130 -25.31 13.91 3.71
N TYR A 131 -25.82 13.56 2.54
CA TYR A 131 -27.11 12.88 2.44
C TYR A 131 -27.10 11.53 3.18
N PHE A 132 -26.01 10.77 3.07
CA PHE A 132 -25.84 9.54 3.86
C PHE A 132 -25.86 9.81 5.37
N TYR A 133 -25.10 10.80 5.84
CA TYR A 133 -25.06 11.18 7.25
C TYR A 133 -26.45 11.56 7.78
N GLU A 134 -27.21 12.36 7.02
CA GLU A 134 -28.56 12.77 7.40
C GLU A 134 -29.53 11.59 7.50
N VAL A 135 -29.51 10.67 6.53
CA VAL A 135 -30.37 9.48 6.58
C VAL A 135 -29.96 8.54 7.70
N ALA A 136 -28.65 8.29 7.87
CA ALA A 136 -28.13 7.40 8.91
C ALA A 136 -28.42 7.92 10.32
N ASN A 137 -28.51 9.25 10.49
CA ASN A 137 -28.77 9.91 11.76
C ASN A 137 -30.23 10.38 11.94
N HIS A 138 -31.14 10.09 11.01
CA HIS A 138 -32.53 10.54 11.06
C HIS A 138 -33.29 9.97 12.27
N ASP A 139 -33.24 8.65 12.46
CA ASP A 139 -33.98 7.96 13.52
C ASP A 139 -33.13 7.66 14.77
N ARG A 140 -31.83 7.48 14.57
CA ARG A 140 -30.84 7.20 15.61
C ARG A 140 -29.51 7.81 15.23
N SER A 141 -28.83 8.45 16.16
CA SER A 141 -27.47 8.96 15.94
C SER A 141 -26.50 7.77 15.79
N SER A 142 -26.31 7.28 14.56
CA SER A 142 -25.60 6.05 14.23
C SER A 142 -24.14 6.28 13.87
N ILE A 143 -23.81 7.45 13.30
CA ILE A 143 -22.49 7.74 12.75
C ILE A 143 -22.04 9.14 13.14
N GLU A 144 -20.75 9.26 13.47
CA GLU A 144 -20.07 10.55 13.60
C GLU A 144 -18.93 10.67 12.59
N ILE A 145 -18.81 11.82 11.92
CA ILE A 145 -17.77 12.05 10.92
C ILE A 145 -16.75 13.06 11.46
N VAL A 146 -15.47 12.69 11.35
CA VAL A 146 -14.34 13.59 11.60
C VAL A 146 -13.64 13.86 10.27
N PHE A 147 -13.62 15.12 9.85
CA PHE A 147 -12.93 15.57 8.66
C PHE A 147 -11.43 15.80 8.93
N ILE A 148 -10.60 15.24 8.06
CA ILE A 148 -9.14 15.37 8.04
C ILE A 148 -8.74 16.06 6.72
N SER A 149 -8.07 17.21 6.85
CA SER A 149 -7.77 18.06 5.72
C SER A 149 -6.59 17.57 4.89
N CYS A 150 -6.78 17.53 3.58
CA CYS A 150 -5.71 17.46 2.59
C CYS A 150 -5.54 18.77 1.81
N ASP A 151 -6.12 19.87 2.32
CA ASP A 151 -5.96 21.20 1.74
C ASP A 151 -4.54 21.74 1.91
N LEU A 152 -4.14 22.62 0.99
CA LEU A 152 -2.77 23.13 0.93
C LEU A 152 -2.52 24.31 1.87
N ASN A 153 -3.59 24.98 2.29
CA ASN A 153 -3.57 26.13 3.18
C ASN A 153 -4.84 26.21 4.03
N LYS A 154 -4.79 27.05 5.07
CA LYS A 154 -5.86 27.23 6.04
C LYS A 154 -7.12 27.81 5.39
N GLU A 155 -6.96 28.71 4.43
CA GLU A 155 -8.07 29.38 3.74
C GLU A 155 -8.93 28.38 2.97
N GLN A 156 -8.29 27.46 2.23
CA GLN A 156 -8.96 26.37 1.53
C GLN A 156 -9.70 25.45 2.51
N HIS A 157 -9.05 25.06 3.61
CA HIS A 157 -9.67 24.24 4.66
C HIS A 157 -10.92 24.92 5.23
N THR A 158 -10.81 26.17 5.67
CA THR A 158 -11.93 26.93 6.23
C THR A 158 -13.06 27.12 5.21
N GLN A 159 -12.73 27.40 3.95
CA GLN A 159 -13.73 27.51 2.89
C GLN A 159 -14.45 26.18 2.68
N TYR A 160 -13.73 25.06 2.73
CA TYR A 160 -14.32 23.75 2.50
C TYR A 160 -15.25 23.33 3.62
N VAL A 161 -14.81 23.49 4.87
CA VAL A 161 -15.63 23.20 6.07
C VAL A 161 -16.95 23.98 5.99
N ARG A 162 -16.88 25.29 5.69
CA ARG A 162 -18.08 26.14 5.57
C ARG A 162 -19.01 25.74 4.43
N ALA A 163 -18.46 25.29 3.30
CA ALA A 163 -19.26 24.97 2.11
C ALA A 163 -19.86 23.56 2.16
N ALA A 164 -19.17 22.61 2.79
CA ALA A 164 -19.45 21.19 2.62
C ALA A 164 -19.68 20.43 3.95
N HIS A 165 -19.22 20.92 5.09
CA HIS A 165 -19.09 20.14 6.34
C HIS A 165 -19.77 20.83 7.52
N ASP A 166 -21.01 21.29 7.35
CA ASP A 166 -21.78 22.06 8.34
C ASP A 166 -22.17 21.27 9.60
N LYS A 167 -22.16 19.94 9.55
CA LYS A 167 -22.59 19.06 10.66
C LYS A 167 -21.49 18.14 11.18
N TRP A 168 -20.30 18.21 10.62
CA TRP A 168 -19.24 17.25 10.91
C TRP A 168 -18.22 17.85 11.84
N LEU A 169 -17.59 16.99 12.64
CA LEU A 169 -16.42 17.36 13.40
C LEU A 169 -15.22 17.47 12.45
N HIS A 170 -14.22 18.24 12.83
CA HIS A 170 -12.98 18.30 12.07
C HIS A 170 -11.76 18.47 12.96
N VAL A 171 -10.62 18.00 12.46
CA VAL A 171 -9.32 18.31 13.04
C VAL A 171 -8.99 19.77 12.67
N PRO A 172 -8.66 20.65 13.63
CA PRO A 172 -8.23 22.01 13.33
C PRO A 172 -7.05 22.01 12.37
N TYR A 173 -7.03 22.95 11.43
CA TYR A 173 -5.97 23.02 10.43
C TYR A 173 -4.58 23.14 11.06
N GLU A 174 -4.46 23.79 12.22
CA GLU A 174 -3.21 23.96 12.95
C GLU A 174 -2.60 22.65 13.43
N GLN A 175 -3.41 21.60 13.63
CA GLN A 175 -2.94 20.29 14.11
C GLN A 175 -2.34 19.44 12.98
N GLN A 176 -1.28 19.96 12.36
CA GLN A 176 -0.63 19.35 11.19
C GLN A 176 0.03 18.01 11.53
N ASP A 177 0.60 17.85 12.74
CA ASP A 177 1.20 16.58 13.17
C ASP A 177 0.16 15.47 13.28
N LEU A 178 -1.00 15.76 13.90
CA LEU A 178 -2.12 14.81 13.99
C LEU A 178 -2.64 14.43 12.60
N GLN A 179 -2.84 15.42 11.72
CA GLN A 179 -3.28 15.16 10.35
C GLN A 179 -2.28 14.28 9.59
N ARG A 180 -0.97 14.56 9.69
CA ARG A 180 0.09 13.75 9.07
C ARG A 180 0.11 12.32 9.61
N MET A 181 -0.01 12.17 10.92
CA MET A 181 -0.08 10.86 11.58
C MET A 181 -1.26 10.04 11.05
N LEU A 182 -2.47 10.61 11.04
CA LEU A 182 -3.68 9.95 10.54
C LEU A 182 -3.57 9.57 9.07
N LYS A 183 -3.06 10.48 8.22
CA LYS A 183 -2.83 10.21 6.79
C LYS A 183 -1.90 9.01 6.59
N LYS A 184 -0.80 8.95 7.36
CA LYS A 184 0.14 7.82 7.31
C LYS A 184 -0.49 6.52 7.78
N LEU A 185 -1.19 6.56 8.91
CA LEU A 185 -1.82 5.39 9.54
C LEU A 185 -2.86 4.71 8.65
N TYR A 186 -3.65 5.50 7.93
CA TYR A 186 -4.70 5.00 7.04
C TYR A 186 -4.31 4.94 5.56
N HIS A 187 -3.09 5.37 5.24
CA HIS A 187 -2.61 5.48 3.87
C HIS A 187 -3.51 6.32 2.93
N CYS A 188 -4.09 7.38 3.49
CA CYS A 188 -5.02 8.28 2.80
C CYS A 188 -4.44 9.69 2.72
N TRP A 189 -3.80 10.03 1.61
CA TRP A 189 -3.17 11.33 1.42
C TRP A 189 -3.26 11.81 -0.03
N ALA A 190 -2.82 13.05 -0.29
CA ALA A 190 -3.06 13.72 -1.55
C ALA A 190 -1.77 14.16 -2.25
N GLY A 191 -1.55 13.60 -3.45
CA GLY A 191 -0.53 14.09 -4.37
C GLY A 191 0.93 13.84 -3.95
N PRO A 192 1.89 14.38 -4.73
CA PRO A 192 3.31 14.05 -4.57
C PRO A 192 3.96 14.63 -3.32
N LYS A 193 3.47 15.79 -2.83
CA LYS A 193 4.02 16.46 -1.64
C LYS A 193 3.80 15.62 -0.39
N ASP A 194 2.55 15.19 -0.16
CA ASP A 194 2.24 14.28 0.95
C ASP A 194 2.96 12.94 0.77
N ALA A 195 3.08 12.43 -0.46
CA ALA A 195 3.80 11.17 -0.72
C ALA A 195 5.32 11.26 -0.44
N GLU A 196 5.94 12.41 -0.64
CA GLU A 196 7.35 12.61 -0.28
C GLU A 196 7.54 12.75 1.23
N GLU A 197 6.64 13.47 1.88
CA GLU A 197 6.68 13.69 3.33
C GLU A 197 6.33 12.45 4.15
N LEU A 198 5.40 11.63 3.67
CA LEU A 198 4.89 10.45 4.38
C LEU A 198 5.59 9.14 4.00
N GLY A 199 6.41 9.15 2.96
CA GLY A 199 7.03 7.96 2.35
C GLY A 199 6.31 7.55 1.07
N ARG A 200 7.07 7.26 0.00
CA ARG A 200 6.52 6.91 -1.33
C ARG A 200 6.06 5.46 -1.42
N ASP A 201 6.34 4.70 -0.38
CA ASP A 201 6.15 3.29 -0.20
C ASP A 201 4.75 3.04 0.39
N GLY A 202 3.80 2.65 -0.47
CA GLY A 202 2.48 2.18 -0.03
C GLY A 202 1.31 3.16 -0.17
N HIS A 203 1.16 3.81 -1.33
CA HIS A 203 -0.05 4.55 -1.66
C HIS A 203 -1.24 3.60 -1.87
N LYS A 204 -2.14 3.44 -0.88
CA LYS A 204 -3.34 2.59 -0.99
C LYS A 204 -4.46 3.25 -1.80
N SER A 205 -4.70 4.56 -1.62
CA SER A 205 -5.83 5.26 -2.26
C SER A 205 -5.64 6.79 -2.24
N GLY A 206 -5.97 7.45 -3.36
CA GLY A 206 -6.02 8.91 -3.42
C GLY A 206 -7.33 9.43 -2.82
N ILE A 207 -7.36 10.68 -2.37
CA ILE A 207 -8.59 11.32 -1.89
C ILE A 207 -9.67 11.43 -2.99
N PRO A 208 -10.98 11.32 -2.66
CA PRO A 208 -11.54 11.18 -1.32
C PRO A 208 -11.34 9.78 -0.73
N CYS A 209 -11.02 9.72 0.56
CA CYS A 209 -10.95 8.47 1.32
C CYS A 209 -11.85 8.60 2.56
N LEU A 210 -12.60 7.54 2.87
CA LEU A 210 -13.46 7.44 4.03
C LEU A 210 -13.21 6.10 4.70
N VAL A 211 -12.77 6.14 5.95
CA VAL A 211 -12.56 4.97 6.79
C VAL A 211 -13.69 4.89 7.80
N LEU A 212 -14.40 3.77 7.86
CA LEU A 212 -15.49 3.53 8.80
C LEU A 212 -15.02 2.56 9.89
N ILE A 213 -15.20 2.98 11.15
CA ILE A 213 -14.75 2.23 12.32
C ILE A 213 -15.94 2.04 13.25
N SER A 214 -16.59 0.88 13.14
CA SER A 214 -17.75 0.53 13.96
C SER A 214 -17.32 -0.01 15.33
N PRO A 215 -18.13 0.18 16.39
CA PRO A 215 -17.87 -0.44 17.69
C PRO A 215 -17.83 -1.97 17.59
N GLY A 216 -16.72 -2.59 18.02
CA GLY A 216 -16.59 -4.06 18.08
C GLY A 216 -16.40 -4.77 16.73
N GLU A 217 -16.26 -4.04 15.63
CA GLU A 217 -16.03 -4.61 14.29
C GLU A 217 -14.66 -4.20 13.73
N GLN A 218 -14.24 -4.89 12.68
CA GLN A 218 -13.01 -4.55 11.95
C GLN A 218 -13.18 -3.25 11.16
N THR A 219 -12.11 -2.47 11.07
CA THR A 219 -12.09 -1.22 10.31
C THR A 219 -12.38 -1.45 8.83
N GLU A 220 -13.43 -0.83 8.30
CA GLU A 220 -13.77 -0.85 6.88
C GLU A 220 -13.04 0.30 6.17
N VAL A 221 -12.11 -0.05 5.29
CA VAL A 221 -11.20 0.91 4.64
C VAL A 221 -11.79 1.50 3.34
N ASP A 222 -12.88 0.94 2.82
CA ASP A 222 -13.53 1.39 1.58
C ASP A 222 -14.90 2.05 1.81
N GLY A 223 -14.95 2.98 2.76
CA GLY A 223 -16.19 3.68 3.12
C GLY A 223 -16.78 4.53 1.98
N VAL A 224 -15.96 5.00 1.04
CA VAL A 224 -16.44 5.76 -0.12
C VAL A 224 -17.30 4.87 -1.01
N GLU A 225 -16.83 3.67 -1.32
CA GLU A 225 -17.58 2.72 -2.14
C GLU A 225 -18.80 2.18 -1.39
N TYR A 226 -18.69 1.97 -0.08
CA TYR A 226 -19.84 1.63 0.77
C TYR A 226 -20.98 2.65 0.59
N VAL A 227 -20.70 3.94 0.76
CA VAL A 227 -21.70 5.01 0.65
C VAL A 227 -22.27 5.11 -0.76
N ARG A 228 -21.43 4.93 -1.80
CA ARG A 228 -21.90 4.90 -3.20
C ARG A 228 -22.85 3.74 -3.46
N ARG A 229 -22.54 2.54 -2.99
CA ARG A 229 -23.39 1.36 -3.15
C ARG A 229 -24.71 1.51 -2.41
N TRP A 230 -24.66 2.01 -1.18
CA TRP A 230 -25.86 2.36 -0.41
C TRP A 230 -26.77 3.31 -1.19
N HIS A 231 -26.20 4.34 -1.81
CA HIS A 231 -26.97 5.30 -2.59
C HIS A 231 -27.62 4.67 -3.83
N MET A 232 -26.87 3.84 -4.56
CA MET A 232 -27.38 3.13 -5.73
C MET A 232 -28.52 2.18 -5.37
N GLN A 233 -28.42 1.48 -4.24
CA GLN A 233 -29.50 0.63 -3.72
C GLN A 233 -30.74 1.46 -3.36
N ALA A 234 -30.57 2.58 -2.65
CA ALA A 234 -31.68 3.45 -2.31
C ALA A 234 -32.41 4.02 -3.55
N LEU A 235 -31.66 4.37 -4.61
CA LEU A 235 -32.25 4.80 -5.88
C LEU A 235 -32.99 3.65 -6.58
N HIS A 236 -32.41 2.45 -6.59
CA HIS A 236 -33.05 1.26 -7.15
C HIS A 236 -34.38 0.96 -6.45
N GLU A 237 -34.41 0.95 -5.12
CA GLU A 237 -35.63 0.71 -4.35
C GLU A 237 -36.70 1.77 -4.62
N ARG A 238 -36.33 3.04 -4.73
CA ARG A 238 -37.25 4.12 -5.08
C ARG A 238 -37.86 3.92 -6.47
N ALA A 239 -37.04 3.52 -7.45
CA ALA A 239 -37.50 3.22 -8.79
C ALA A 239 -38.49 2.03 -8.81
N MET A 240 -38.19 0.96 -8.06
CA MET A 240 -39.08 -0.21 -7.95
C MET A 240 -40.41 0.15 -7.27
N ARG A 241 -40.40 0.97 -6.21
CA ARG A 241 -41.62 1.44 -5.54
C ARG A 241 -42.49 2.31 -6.45
N ALA A 242 -41.87 3.20 -7.24
CA ALA A 242 -42.58 4.03 -8.20
C ALA A 242 -43.26 3.21 -9.31
N GLN A 243 -42.67 2.09 -9.73
CA GLN A 243 -43.29 1.18 -10.71
C GLN A 243 -44.47 0.39 -10.11
N GLN A 244 -44.39 0.03 -8.83
CA GLN A 244 -45.46 -0.72 -8.15
C GLN A 244 -46.65 0.16 -7.75
N ASN A 245 -46.44 1.45 -7.56
CA ASN A 245 -47.50 2.40 -7.23
C ASN A 245 -47.39 3.65 -8.13
N PRO A 246 -47.73 3.52 -9.43
CA PRO A 246 -47.80 4.67 -10.30
C PRO A 246 -48.96 5.53 -9.78
N GLY A 247 -48.63 6.70 -9.23
CA GLY A 247 -49.64 7.65 -8.75
C GLY A 247 -50.71 7.94 -9.83
N PRO A 248 -51.86 8.53 -9.44
CA PRO A 248 -52.98 8.73 -10.35
C PRO A 248 -52.52 9.43 -11.65
N GLN A 249 -52.76 8.76 -12.79
CA GLN A 249 -52.52 9.35 -14.11
C GLN A 249 -53.42 10.57 -14.25
N LYS A 250 -52.81 11.74 -14.45
CA LYS A 250 -53.52 13.00 -14.72
C LYS A 250 -54.07 13.04 -16.13
#